data_AF-A0A533WCD0-F1
#
_entry.id   AF-A0A533WCD0-F1
#
_cell.length_a   1.000
_cell.length_b   1.000
_cell.length_c   1.000
_cell.angle_alpha   90.00
_cell.angle_beta   90.00
_cell.angle_gamma   90.00
#
_symmetry.space_group_name_H-M   'P 1'
#
loop_
_entity.id
_entity.type
_entity.pdbx_description
1 polymer ?
#
loop_
_entity_poly.entity_id
_entity_poly.type
_entity_poly.pdbx_seq_one_letter_code
_entity_poly.pdbx_strand_id
1 'polypeptide(L)'
;MKALIYPHSQIWTPQTIADIHSRAQGQYRLSGFRPLRDLPTFDELVFLASGLTRFPLEGYKEKCKTETTLGSRTASTPLVLETPIYVGASSALENRARLELARGSSLANSAISLEGKVNRDERKLAHRMIYEVPVRKGASRLVSSLKAEARQLNLELGTTVDALHGLIRDLRRGGAVKVPIFVSCPGARVEDEVKAAVGVGADGLVLRGLKTSTITRPEGLFDYCRVPIIAGIPRAREALRERKVLGEVSLISATGTRNGADASKALALGADAVRIDEAALIALGYYNSSNEIAEEGRPNRKIEPGTGIRVAKFINSMTMEIALLARSLGKGDVHSLEYEDLSALTLEASLMSGVRLAGE
;
A
#
# COMPACT_ATOMS: atom_id res chain seq x y z
N MET A 1 -26.57 -28.51 -39.02
CA MET A 1 -25.38 -27.67 -38.77
C MET A 1 -25.23 -27.53 -37.25
N LYS A 2 -24.16 -28.04 -36.63
CA LYS A 2 -23.90 -27.87 -35.18
C LYS A 2 -22.80 -26.83 -35.02
N ALA A 3 -23.07 -25.74 -34.31
CA ALA A 3 -22.06 -24.77 -33.95
C ALA A 3 -21.15 -25.38 -32.86
N LEU A 4 -19.85 -25.46 -33.14
CA LEU A 4 -18.84 -25.85 -32.16
C LEU A 4 -18.46 -24.58 -31.38
N ILE A 5 -18.80 -24.56 -30.10
CA ILE A 5 -18.32 -23.53 -29.16
C ILE A 5 -17.11 -24.12 -28.46
N TYR A 6 -15.94 -23.54 -28.69
CA TYR A 6 -14.72 -23.96 -28.01
C TYR A 6 -14.78 -23.59 -26.51
N PRO A 7 -14.49 -24.52 -25.59
CA PRO A 7 -14.66 -24.31 -24.15
C PRO A 7 -13.64 -23.34 -23.53
N HIS A 8 -12.57 -22.99 -24.24
CA HIS A 8 -11.49 -22.13 -23.73
C HIS A 8 -11.32 -20.91 -24.63
N SER A 9 -12.08 -19.85 -24.35
CA SER A 9 -11.88 -18.55 -24.97
C SER A 9 -11.06 -17.66 -24.03
N GLN A 10 -9.96 -17.10 -24.55
CA GLN A 10 -9.15 -16.12 -23.82
C GLN A 10 -9.88 -14.78 -23.64
N ILE A 11 -10.83 -14.46 -24.52
CA ILE A 11 -11.59 -13.21 -24.52
C ILE A 11 -12.93 -13.38 -23.79
N TRP A 12 -13.59 -14.53 -24.00
CA TRP A 12 -14.90 -14.86 -23.45
C TRP A 12 -14.76 -15.93 -22.38
N THR A 13 -14.04 -15.60 -21.30
CA THR A 13 -13.90 -16.52 -20.16
C THR A 13 -15.26 -16.77 -19.51
N PRO A 14 -15.47 -17.91 -18.82
CA PRO A 14 -16.68 -18.14 -18.04
C PRO A 14 -17.01 -16.99 -17.07
N GLN A 15 -15.99 -16.37 -16.47
CA GLN A 15 -16.13 -15.22 -15.59
C GLN A 15 -16.62 -13.98 -16.35
N THR A 16 -16.06 -13.71 -17.53
CA THR A 16 -16.50 -12.60 -18.41
C THR A 16 -17.95 -12.81 -18.85
N ILE A 17 -18.33 -14.03 -19.25
CA ILE A 17 -19.69 -14.36 -19.64
C ILE A 17 -20.65 -14.20 -18.44
N ALA A 18 -20.27 -14.66 -17.25
CA ALA A 18 -21.06 -14.49 -16.03
C ALA A 18 -21.24 -13.02 -15.64
N ASP A 19 -20.20 -12.18 -15.79
CA ASP A 19 -20.30 -10.73 -15.60
C ASP A 19 -21.26 -10.10 -16.63
N ILE A 20 -21.19 -10.50 -17.91
CA ILE A 20 -22.12 -10.03 -18.95
C ILE A 20 -23.57 -10.42 -18.60
N HIS A 21 -23.82 -11.66 -18.18
CA HIS A 21 -25.16 -12.09 -17.77
C HIS A 21 -25.68 -11.31 -16.56
N SER A 22 -24.83 -11.04 -15.56
CA SER A 22 -25.20 -10.23 -14.40
C SER A 22 -25.53 -8.79 -14.81
N ARG A 23 -24.72 -8.18 -15.69
CA ARG A 23 -24.98 -6.85 -16.25
C ARG A 23 -26.24 -6.80 -17.09
N ALA A 24 -26.54 -7.85 -17.85
CA ALA A 24 -27.78 -7.96 -18.62
C ALA A 24 -29.03 -8.01 -17.71
N GLN A 25 -28.87 -8.45 -16.46
CA GLN A 25 -29.91 -8.39 -15.41
C GLN A 25 -29.92 -7.03 -14.66
N GLY A 26 -29.13 -6.04 -15.11
CA GLY A 26 -29.02 -4.73 -14.47
C GLY A 26 -28.14 -4.71 -13.21
N GLN A 27 -27.42 -5.80 -12.91
CA GLN A 27 -26.52 -5.88 -11.77
C GLN A 27 -25.10 -5.49 -12.19
N TYR A 28 -24.54 -4.46 -11.55
CA TYR A 28 -23.12 -4.14 -11.69
C TYR A 28 -22.34 -4.86 -10.59
N ARG A 29 -21.53 -5.86 -10.96
CA ARG A 29 -20.72 -6.62 -10.00
C ARG A 29 -19.52 -5.82 -9.54
N LEU A 30 -19.31 -5.82 -8.22
CA LEU A 30 -18.11 -5.27 -7.61
C LEU A 30 -17.18 -6.42 -7.29
N SER A 31 -16.11 -6.54 -8.08
CA SER A 31 -15.06 -7.53 -7.86
C SER A 31 -13.99 -6.97 -6.93
N GLY A 32 -13.38 -7.83 -6.12
CA GLY A 32 -12.10 -7.53 -5.47
C GLY A 32 -11.37 -8.83 -5.16
N PHE A 33 -10.26 -8.69 -4.46
CA PHE A 33 -9.22 -9.72 -4.25
C PHE A 33 -8.53 -10.20 -5.52
N ARG A 34 -8.93 -9.74 -6.71
CA ARG A 34 -8.25 -10.02 -7.97
C ARG A 34 -8.44 -8.87 -8.97
N PRO A 35 -7.41 -8.52 -9.76
CA PRO A 35 -7.61 -7.73 -10.98
C PRO A 35 -8.50 -8.44 -11.99
N LEU A 36 -9.14 -7.71 -12.90
CA LEU A 36 -9.91 -8.31 -14.00
C LEU A 36 -9.04 -9.07 -15.03
N ARG A 37 -7.72 -8.94 -14.94
CA ARG A 37 -6.73 -9.59 -15.82
C ARG A 37 -5.53 -10.03 -15.01
N ASP A 38 -4.90 -11.13 -15.40
CA ASP A 38 -3.66 -11.57 -14.78
C ASP A 38 -2.52 -10.64 -15.22
N LEU A 39 -1.83 -10.07 -14.24
CA LEU A 39 -0.74 -9.12 -14.42
C LEU A 39 0.42 -9.58 -13.55
N PRO A 40 1.68 -9.33 -13.97
CA PRO A 40 2.83 -9.59 -13.12
C PRO A 40 2.67 -8.89 -11.76
N THR A 41 3.01 -9.63 -10.73
CA THR A 41 2.98 -9.26 -9.32
C THR A 41 4.39 -9.32 -8.73
N PHE A 42 4.49 -9.29 -7.40
CA PHE A 42 5.75 -9.56 -6.72
C PHE A 42 6.21 -11.02 -6.89
N ASP A 43 5.34 -11.98 -7.22
CA ASP A 43 5.70 -13.40 -7.38
C ASP A 43 6.68 -13.65 -8.52
N GLU A 44 6.63 -12.81 -9.55
CA GLU A 44 7.52 -12.85 -10.70
C GLU A 44 8.90 -12.25 -10.42
N LEU A 45 9.15 -11.76 -9.20
CA LEU A 45 10.46 -11.27 -8.75
C LEU A 45 11.03 -12.22 -7.69
N VAL A 46 12.29 -12.59 -7.82
CA VAL A 46 13.01 -13.45 -6.87
C VAL A 46 14.24 -12.76 -6.31
N PHE A 47 14.62 -13.12 -5.08
CA PHE A 47 15.85 -12.63 -4.48
C PHE A 47 17.06 -13.44 -4.94
N LEU A 48 18.14 -12.74 -5.27
CA LEU A 48 19.46 -13.30 -5.55
C LEU A 48 20.23 -13.39 -4.24
N ALA A 49 19.95 -14.43 -3.45
CA ALA A 49 20.57 -14.63 -2.15
C ALA A 49 22.10 -14.58 -2.23
N SER A 50 22.73 -14.07 -1.16
CA SER A 50 24.17 -13.92 -1.13
C SER A 50 24.88 -15.29 -1.24
N GLY A 51 25.79 -15.38 -2.21
CA GLY A 51 26.58 -16.57 -2.49
C GLY A 51 28.04 -16.39 -2.08
N LEU A 52 28.99 -16.69 -2.97
CA LEU A 52 30.43 -16.55 -2.68
C LEU A 52 30.90 -15.08 -2.57
N THR A 53 30.15 -14.13 -3.11
CA THR A 53 30.56 -12.72 -3.25
C THR A 53 30.17 -11.83 -2.06
N ARG A 54 29.20 -12.25 -1.25
CA ARG A 54 28.79 -11.59 0.00
C ARG A 54 28.44 -12.64 1.03
N PHE A 55 28.87 -12.46 2.27
CA PHE A 55 28.48 -13.37 3.34
C PHE A 55 27.10 -12.99 3.88
N PRO A 56 26.18 -13.96 4.03
CA PRO A 56 24.92 -13.69 4.71
C PRO A 56 25.18 -13.35 6.17
N LEU A 57 24.41 -12.41 6.69
CA LEU A 57 24.53 -11.99 8.08
C LEU A 57 23.95 -13.07 9.02
N GLU A 58 24.67 -13.38 10.09
CA GLU A 58 24.26 -14.40 11.05
C GLU A 58 23.12 -13.89 11.94
N GLY A 59 21.95 -14.49 11.80
CA GLY A 59 20.74 -13.93 12.38
C GLY A 59 20.66 -13.85 13.91
N TYR A 60 21.50 -14.58 14.63
CA TYR A 60 21.60 -14.49 16.10
C TYR A 60 22.66 -13.50 16.57
N LYS A 61 23.64 -13.16 15.72
CA LYS A 61 24.75 -12.25 16.05
C LYS A 61 24.49 -10.84 15.57
N GLU A 62 23.84 -10.69 14.41
CA GLU A 62 23.73 -9.41 13.72
C GLU A 62 22.28 -8.93 13.66
N LYS A 63 22.07 -7.75 14.25
CA LYS A 63 20.78 -7.06 14.22
C LYS A 63 20.56 -6.48 12.82
N CYS A 64 19.36 -6.68 12.28
CA CYS A 64 18.91 -5.99 11.08
C CYS A 64 18.03 -4.80 11.51
N LYS A 65 18.36 -3.59 11.06
CA LYS A 65 17.58 -2.38 11.34
C LYS A 65 16.33 -2.37 10.47
N THR A 66 15.17 -2.33 11.12
CA THR A 66 13.84 -2.24 10.49
C THR A 66 13.16 -0.88 10.72
N GLU A 67 13.74 -0.04 11.56
CA GLU A 67 13.20 1.28 11.86
C GLU A 67 13.11 2.12 10.59
N THR A 68 11.97 2.77 10.41
CA THR A 68 11.64 3.53 9.20
C THR A 68 11.16 4.92 9.57
N THR A 69 11.75 5.94 8.97
CA THR A 69 11.39 7.34 9.21
C THR A 69 10.77 7.92 7.95
N LEU A 70 9.54 8.42 8.04
CA LEU A 70 8.77 8.93 6.93
C LEU A 70 8.50 10.44 7.05
N GLY A 71 8.64 11.13 5.93
CA GLY A 71 8.24 12.52 5.75
C GLY A 71 9.12 13.54 6.47
N SER A 72 10.45 13.36 6.39
CA SER A 72 11.46 14.24 6.99
C SER A 72 11.66 15.57 6.26
N ARG A 73 11.13 15.74 5.05
CA ARG A 73 11.36 16.91 4.18
C ARG A 73 11.00 18.27 4.81
N THR A 74 9.75 18.45 5.23
CA THR A 74 9.25 19.74 5.74
C THR A 74 8.65 19.64 7.15
N ALA A 75 8.46 18.43 7.65
CA ALA A 75 7.93 18.18 8.98
C ALA A 75 8.98 18.44 10.07
N SER A 76 8.57 19.10 11.15
CA SER A 76 9.41 19.22 12.35
C SER A 76 9.46 17.92 13.16
N THR A 77 8.48 17.04 12.95
CA THR A 77 8.37 15.77 13.66
C THR A 77 8.03 14.68 12.64
N PRO A 78 9.03 14.00 12.06
CA PRO A 78 8.78 12.94 11.09
C PRO A 78 8.09 11.74 11.75
N LEU A 79 7.40 10.94 10.94
CA LEU A 79 6.75 9.72 11.41
C LEU A 79 7.77 8.59 11.48
N VAL A 80 8.22 8.27 12.69
CA VAL A 80 9.11 7.12 12.93
C VAL A 80 8.28 5.86 13.19
N LEU A 81 8.68 4.71 12.66
CA LEU A 81 8.05 3.40 12.87
C LEU A 81 9.14 2.39 13.21
N GLU A 82 8.85 1.40 14.07
CA GLU A 82 9.83 0.32 14.37
C GLU A 82 10.00 -0.67 13.21
N THR A 83 9.08 -0.64 12.25
CA THR A 83 9.00 -1.52 11.08
C THR A 83 8.66 -0.70 9.83
N PRO A 84 9.05 -1.11 8.61
CA PRO A 84 8.63 -0.44 7.37
C PRO A 84 7.16 -0.66 7.02
N ILE A 85 6.38 -1.33 7.88
CA ILE A 85 4.99 -1.70 7.62
C ILE A 85 4.06 -0.81 8.43
N TYR A 86 2.97 -0.33 7.83
CA TYR A 86 1.85 0.25 8.56
C TYR A 86 0.49 -0.14 7.96
N VAL A 87 -0.60 0.09 8.70
CA VAL A 87 -1.93 -0.42 8.35
C VAL A 87 -2.81 0.69 7.77
N GLY A 88 -3.61 0.41 6.74
CA GLY A 88 -4.70 1.30 6.32
C GLY A 88 -6.08 0.81 6.76
N ALA A 89 -6.96 1.74 7.11
CA ALA A 89 -8.33 1.45 7.52
C ALA A 89 -9.32 2.45 6.93
N SER A 90 -10.15 1.95 6.01
CA SER A 90 -11.17 2.76 5.35
C SER A 90 -12.35 3.11 6.27
N SER A 91 -13.07 4.18 5.95
CA SER A 91 -14.37 4.52 6.55
C SER A 91 -15.50 3.56 6.20
N ALA A 92 -15.34 2.69 5.20
CA ALA A 92 -16.35 1.68 4.85
C ALA A 92 -16.33 0.45 5.78
N LEU A 93 -15.29 0.31 6.61
CA LEU A 93 -15.20 -0.74 7.62
C LEU A 93 -16.09 -0.45 8.82
N GLU A 94 -16.63 -1.50 9.43
CA GLU A 94 -17.34 -1.38 10.70
C GLU A 94 -16.41 -0.86 11.81
N ASN A 95 -16.97 -0.11 12.75
CA ASN A 95 -16.24 0.50 13.87
C ASN A 95 -15.36 -0.52 14.61
N ARG A 96 -15.86 -1.75 14.81
CA ARG A 96 -15.09 -2.78 15.52
C ARG A 96 -13.83 -3.18 14.78
N ALA A 97 -13.91 -3.38 13.46
CA ALA A 97 -12.75 -3.74 12.66
C ALA A 97 -11.68 -2.64 12.74
N ARG A 98 -12.09 -1.37 12.64
CA ARG A 98 -11.19 -0.21 12.75
C ARG A 98 -10.52 -0.12 14.12
N LEU A 99 -11.25 -0.39 15.21
CA LEU A 99 -10.70 -0.43 16.58
C LEU A 99 -9.66 -1.54 16.75
N GLU A 100 -9.92 -2.73 16.21
CA GLU A 100 -8.99 -3.86 16.32
C GLU A 100 -7.75 -3.68 15.43
N LEU A 101 -7.88 -3.08 14.25
CA LEU A 101 -6.73 -2.65 13.43
C LEU A 101 -5.89 -1.60 14.16
N ALA A 102 -6.53 -0.60 14.78
CA ALA A 102 -5.83 0.42 15.57
C ALA A 102 -5.07 -0.22 16.74
N ARG A 103 -5.72 -1.12 17.49
CA ARG A 103 -5.09 -1.90 18.56
C ARG A 103 -3.89 -2.71 18.04
N GLY A 104 -4.06 -3.42 16.93
CA GLY A 104 -3.02 -4.26 16.34
C GLY A 104 -1.80 -3.46 15.89
N SER A 105 -2.02 -2.34 15.20
CA SER A 105 -0.92 -1.45 14.78
C SER A 105 -0.11 -0.92 15.96
N SER A 106 -0.78 -0.49 17.04
CA SER A 106 -0.12 0.02 18.24
C SER A 106 0.66 -1.06 18.99
N LEU A 107 0.12 -2.28 19.08
CA LEU A 107 0.82 -3.41 19.70
C LEU A 107 2.08 -3.84 18.93
N ALA A 108 2.14 -3.55 17.63
CA ALA A 108 3.31 -3.77 16.78
C ALA A 108 4.21 -2.52 16.63
N ASN A 109 3.98 -1.47 17.44
CA ASN A 109 4.69 -0.18 17.35
C ASN A 109 4.71 0.45 15.94
N SER A 110 3.66 0.17 15.18
CA SER A 110 3.42 0.65 13.83
C SER A 110 2.36 1.76 13.84
N ALA A 111 2.03 2.28 12.66
CA ALA A 111 0.99 3.29 12.47
C ALA A 111 -0.28 2.72 11.84
N ILE A 112 -1.36 3.47 11.97
CA ILE A 112 -2.61 3.24 11.25
C ILE A 112 -3.05 4.50 10.49
N SER A 113 -3.39 4.33 9.22
CA SER A 113 -4.05 5.35 8.40
C SER A 113 -5.55 5.22 8.51
N LEU A 114 -6.22 6.27 9.00
CA LEU A 114 -7.66 6.27 9.23
C LEU A 114 -8.36 7.27 8.30
N GLU A 115 -9.33 6.75 7.55
CA GLU A 115 -10.23 7.54 6.71
C GLU A 115 -11.53 7.91 7.46
N GLY A 116 -12.09 9.07 7.11
CA GLY A 116 -13.43 9.49 7.54
C GLY A 116 -13.48 10.05 8.95
N LYS A 117 -14.60 9.83 9.65
CA LYS A 117 -14.79 10.32 11.02
C LYS A 117 -14.11 9.37 12.00
N VAL A 118 -13.06 9.85 12.67
CA VAL A 118 -12.36 9.09 13.71
C VAL A 118 -13.09 9.26 15.04
N ASN A 119 -13.44 8.14 15.67
CA ASN A 119 -14.08 8.15 16.99
C ASN A 119 -13.04 8.25 18.13
N ARG A 120 -13.49 8.55 19.35
CA ARG A 120 -12.59 8.75 20.50
C ARG A 120 -11.79 7.50 20.87
N ASP A 121 -12.39 6.31 20.71
CA ASP A 121 -11.76 5.05 21.09
C ASP A 121 -10.72 4.61 20.05
N GLU A 122 -10.99 4.82 18.76
CA GLU A 122 -10.02 4.67 17.67
C GLU A 122 -8.80 5.54 17.93
N ARG A 123 -9.01 6.81 18.28
CA ARG A 123 -7.88 7.71 18.57
C ARG A 123 -7.09 7.30 19.79
N LYS A 124 -7.73 6.80 20.85
CA LYS A 124 -7.05 6.31 22.06
C LYS A 124 -6.21 5.07 21.78
N LEU A 125 -6.71 4.18 20.92
CA LEU A 125 -6.02 2.95 20.56
C LEU A 125 -4.91 3.16 19.53
N ALA A 126 -5.05 4.12 18.62
CA ALA A 126 -4.06 4.46 17.61
C ALA A 126 -2.92 5.30 18.22
N HIS A 127 -1.79 4.66 18.55
CA HIS A 127 -0.63 5.32 19.12
C HIS A 127 0.05 6.25 18.10
N ARG A 128 0.21 5.76 16.86
CA ARG A 128 0.65 6.55 15.70
C ARG A 128 -0.45 6.54 14.65
N MET A 129 -1.08 7.68 14.42
CA MET A 129 -2.22 7.85 13.53
C MET A 129 -1.84 8.75 12.34
N ILE A 130 -2.08 8.24 11.15
CA ILE A 130 -2.12 9.01 9.91
C ILE A 130 -3.59 9.31 9.63
N TYR A 131 -3.95 10.59 9.50
CA TYR A 131 -5.33 10.97 9.20
C TYR A 131 -5.51 11.26 7.71
N GLU A 132 -6.43 10.54 7.05
CA GLU A 132 -6.75 10.79 5.64
C GLU A 132 -7.72 11.97 5.52
N VAL A 133 -7.26 13.04 4.88
CA VAL A 133 -8.00 14.29 4.71
C VAL A 133 -8.54 14.34 3.28
N PRO A 134 -9.86 14.51 3.09
CA PRO A 134 -10.42 14.68 1.76
C PRO A 134 -9.98 16.02 1.16
N VAL A 135 -9.58 16.00 -0.11
CA VAL A 135 -9.15 17.23 -0.81
C VAL A 135 -10.36 18.04 -1.25
N ARG A 136 -10.88 18.89 -0.35
CA ARG A 136 -12.00 19.79 -0.61
C ARG A 136 -11.93 21.07 0.22
N LYS A 137 -12.64 22.11 -0.23
CA LYS A 137 -12.69 23.40 0.47
C LYS A 137 -13.21 23.22 1.90
N GLY A 138 -12.49 23.80 2.87
CA GLY A 138 -12.83 23.74 4.30
C GLY A 138 -12.40 22.46 5.03
N ALA A 139 -11.75 21.51 4.36
CA ALA A 139 -11.28 20.27 5.00
C ALA A 139 -10.25 20.51 6.11
N SER A 140 -9.48 21.59 6.05
CA SER A 140 -8.51 21.99 7.09
C SER A 140 -9.16 22.17 8.48
N ARG A 141 -10.44 22.60 8.53
CA ARG A 141 -11.21 22.75 9.79
C ARG A 141 -11.55 21.40 10.43
N LEU A 142 -11.61 20.32 9.66
CA LEU A 142 -11.88 18.98 10.20
C LEU A 142 -10.69 18.44 10.99
N VAL A 143 -9.48 18.91 10.65
CA VAL A 143 -8.22 18.39 11.21
C VAL A 143 -7.66 19.26 12.32
N SER A 144 -8.19 20.48 12.52
CA SER A 144 -7.63 21.42 13.51
C SER A 144 -7.74 20.92 14.94
N SER A 145 -8.76 20.11 15.26
CA SER A 145 -8.95 19.51 16.59
C SER A 145 -8.44 18.08 16.71
N LEU A 146 -8.04 17.44 15.59
CA LEU A 146 -7.62 16.05 15.57
C LEU A 146 -6.09 15.95 15.59
N LYS A 147 -5.52 15.53 16.73
CA LYS A 147 -4.08 15.28 16.85
C LYS A 147 -3.73 14.00 16.09
N ALA A 148 -2.98 14.14 14.99
CA ALA A 148 -2.46 13.04 14.19
C ALA A 148 -0.95 13.24 13.98
N GLU A 149 -0.20 12.15 13.93
CA GLU A 149 1.25 12.13 13.76
C GLU A 149 1.64 12.38 12.29
N ALA A 150 0.74 12.11 11.34
CA ALA A 150 0.85 12.54 9.95
C ALA A 150 -0.53 12.75 9.31
N ARG A 151 -0.56 13.38 8.14
CA ARG A 151 -1.78 13.61 7.34
C ARG A 151 -1.59 13.04 5.94
N GLN A 152 -2.60 12.37 5.40
CA GLN A 152 -2.56 11.84 4.04
C GLN A 152 -3.67 12.50 3.21
N LEU A 153 -3.34 13.07 2.06
CA LEU A 153 -4.28 13.73 1.15
C LEU A 153 -4.58 12.78 -0.01
N ASN A 154 -5.83 12.37 -0.18
CA ASN A 154 -6.20 11.43 -1.24
C ASN A 154 -6.46 12.18 -2.56
N LEU A 155 -5.69 11.86 -3.60
CA LEU A 155 -6.00 12.29 -4.96
C LEU A 155 -7.11 11.39 -5.51
N GLU A 156 -8.30 11.98 -5.69
CA GLU A 156 -9.44 11.34 -6.33
C GLU A 156 -9.66 11.94 -7.72
N LEU A 157 -10.51 11.32 -8.52
CA LEU A 157 -10.89 11.85 -9.82
C LEU A 157 -11.47 13.26 -9.65
N GLY A 158 -10.95 14.21 -10.41
CA GLY A 158 -11.34 15.62 -10.35
C GLY A 158 -10.56 16.48 -9.35
N THR A 159 -9.62 15.92 -8.57
CA THR A 159 -8.72 16.74 -7.74
C THR A 159 -7.78 17.57 -8.61
N THR A 160 -7.78 18.89 -8.43
CA THR A 160 -6.86 19.80 -9.13
C THR A 160 -5.62 20.10 -8.30
N VAL A 161 -4.51 20.43 -8.98
CA VAL A 161 -3.25 20.81 -8.32
C VAL A 161 -3.44 22.05 -7.43
N ASP A 162 -4.25 23.01 -7.86
CA ASP A 162 -4.54 24.22 -7.08
C ASP A 162 -5.31 23.92 -5.78
N ALA A 163 -6.29 23.02 -5.84
CA ALA A 163 -7.03 22.59 -4.66
C ALA A 163 -6.11 21.88 -3.65
N LEU A 164 -5.21 21.02 -4.16
CA LEU A 164 -4.22 20.33 -3.35
C LEU A 164 -3.23 21.32 -2.71
N HIS A 165 -2.68 22.25 -3.49
CA HIS A 165 -1.74 23.27 -3.02
C HIS A 165 -2.39 24.18 -1.95
N GLY A 166 -3.62 24.63 -2.20
CA GLY A 166 -4.38 25.44 -1.24
C GLY A 166 -4.58 24.71 0.09
N LEU A 167 -4.97 23.42 0.04
CA LEU A 167 -5.18 22.63 1.24
C LEU A 167 -3.88 22.39 2.02
N ILE A 168 -2.77 22.04 1.36
CA ILE A 168 -1.48 21.88 2.03
C ILE A 168 -1.08 23.18 2.73
N ARG A 169 -1.22 24.33 2.06
CA ARG A 169 -0.93 25.64 2.64
C ARG A 169 -1.77 25.91 3.88
N ASP A 170 -3.07 25.62 3.82
CA ASP A 170 -3.98 25.81 4.96
C ASP A 170 -3.62 24.89 6.13
N LEU A 171 -3.31 23.61 5.85
CA LEU A 171 -2.90 22.63 6.87
C LEU A 171 -1.56 22.99 7.53
N ARG A 172 -0.66 23.63 6.78
CA ARG A 172 0.63 24.14 7.29
C ARG A 172 0.47 25.39 8.13
N ARG A 173 -0.45 26.30 7.77
CA ARG A 173 -0.72 27.53 8.52
C ARG A 173 -1.46 27.27 9.84
N GLY A 174 -2.37 26.30 9.85
CA GLY A 174 -3.22 26.03 11.01
C GLY A 174 -2.59 25.18 12.13
N GLY A 175 -1.37 24.65 11.94
CA GLY A 175 -0.73 23.75 12.91
C GLY A 175 0.40 24.42 13.69
N ALA A 176 0.38 24.30 15.03
CA ALA A 176 1.51 24.69 15.88
C ALA A 176 2.74 23.80 15.68
N VAL A 177 2.53 22.52 15.31
CA VAL A 177 3.57 21.54 14.97
C VAL A 177 3.41 21.12 13.52
N LYS A 178 4.52 21.09 12.78
CA LYS A 178 4.54 20.63 11.38
C LYS A 178 4.70 19.12 11.35
N VAL A 179 3.58 18.41 11.23
CA VAL A 179 3.54 16.95 10.99
C VAL A 179 3.68 16.62 9.51
N PRO A 180 4.11 15.41 9.09
CA PRO A 180 4.24 15.05 7.69
C PRO A 180 2.91 15.12 6.95
N ILE A 181 2.96 15.57 5.69
CA ILE A 181 1.84 15.53 4.76
C ILE A 181 2.21 14.62 3.60
N PHE A 182 1.51 13.50 3.51
CA PHE A 182 1.60 12.55 2.41
C PHE A 182 0.52 12.83 1.37
N VAL A 183 0.80 12.57 0.11
CA VAL A 183 -0.18 12.63 -0.98
C VAL A 183 -0.37 11.23 -1.54
N SER A 184 -1.60 10.71 -1.47
CA SER A 184 -1.92 9.39 -2.03
C SER A 184 -2.21 9.52 -3.52
N CYS A 185 -1.35 8.89 -4.32
CA CYS A 185 -1.40 8.90 -5.77
C CYS A 185 -2.10 7.63 -6.28
N PRO A 186 -3.10 7.74 -7.16
CA PRO A 186 -3.84 6.58 -7.66
C PRO A 186 -3.03 5.67 -8.57
N GLY A 187 -1.89 6.11 -9.10
CA GLY A 187 -1.02 5.29 -9.93
C GLY A 187 -1.49 5.15 -11.37
N ALA A 188 -2.17 6.18 -11.90
CA ALA A 188 -2.60 6.22 -13.29
C ALA A 188 -1.50 6.82 -14.18
N ARG A 189 -1.08 8.04 -13.86
CA ARG A 189 0.04 8.76 -14.49
C ARG A 189 1.10 9.05 -13.43
N VAL A 190 1.82 8.00 -13.05
CA VAL A 190 2.70 7.98 -11.88
C VAL A 190 3.65 9.18 -11.85
N GLU A 191 4.34 9.46 -12.95
CA GLU A 191 5.33 10.54 -13.03
C GLU A 191 4.69 11.92 -12.86
N ASP A 192 3.58 12.17 -13.54
CA ASP A 192 2.86 13.45 -13.47
C ASP A 192 2.29 13.69 -12.07
N GLU A 193 1.71 12.64 -11.47
CA GLU A 193 1.17 12.65 -10.10
C GLU A 193 2.27 12.94 -9.08
N VAL A 194 3.41 12.24 -9.17
CA VAL A 194 4.59 12.44 -8.31
C VAL A 194 5.11 13.87 -8.46
N LYS A 195 5.33 14.34 -9.70
CA LYS A 195 5.84 15.67 -9.99
C LYS A 195 4.91 16.76 -9.45
N ALA A 196 3.59 16.59 -9.59
CA ALA A 196 2.60 17.51 -9.05
C ALA A 196 2.63 17.53 -7.51
N ALA A 197 2.62 16.36 -6.86
CA ALA A 197 2.63 16.24 -5.41
C ALA A 197 3.93 16.81 -4.79
N VAL A 198 5.08 16.57 -5.40
CA VAL A 198 6.36 17.18 -4.99
C VAL A 198 6.31 18.70 -5.10
N GLY A 199 5.75 19.21 -6.20
CA GLY A 199 5.66 20.64 -6.50
C GLY A 199 4.79 21.44 -5.52
N VAL A 200 3.77 20.80 -4.94
CA VAL A 200 2.90 21.43 -3.93
C VAL A 200 3.41 21.30 -2.49
N GLY A 201 4.56 20.64 -2.29
CA GLY A 201 5.23 20.52 -0.99
C GLY A 201 4.82 19.30 -0.16
N ALA A 202 4.53 18.16 -0.80
CA ALA A 202 4.37 16.89 -0.09
C ALA A 202 5.70 16.43 0.56
N ASP A 203 5.60 15.80 1.73
CA ASP A 203 6.71 15.14 2.44
C ASP A 203 6.86 13.68 2.02
N GLY A 204 5.82 13.09 1.44
CA GLY A 204 5.84 11.72 0.97
C GLY A 204 4.65 11.41 0.07
N LEU A 205 4.73 10.27 -0.59
CA LEU A 205 3.80 9.80 -1.60
C LEU A 205 3.30 8.42 -1.21
N VAL A 206 1.99 8.24 -1.13
CA VAL A 206 1.37 6.93 -0.92
C VAL A 206 0.92 6.43 -2.29
N LEU A 207 1.80 5.71 -2.97
CA LEU A 207 1.53 5.16 -4.29
C LEU A 207 0.59 3.97 -4.19
N ARG A 208 -0.57 4.11 -4.81
CA ARG A 208 -1.53 3.03 -4.97
C ARG A 208 -1.34 2.46 -6.36
N GLY A 209 -1.11 1.17 -6.45
CA GLY A 209 -1.15 0.46 -7.72
C GLY A 209 -2.58 0.08 -8.09
N LEU A 210 -2.66 -0.80 -9.07
CA LEU A 210 -3.88 -1.51 -9.41
C LEU A 210 -4.41 -2.21 -8.16
N LYS A 211 -5.64 -1.84 -7.77
CA LYS A 211 -6.22 -2.20 -6.49
C LYS A 211 -6.95 -3.53 -6.61
N THR A 212 -6.66 -4.45 -5.70
CA THR A 212 -7.30 -5.77 -5.65
C THR A 212 -8.33 -5.86 -4.53
N SER A 213 -9.12 -4.83 -4.18
CA SER A 213 -10.14 -4.97 -3.12
C SER A 213 -11.36 -4.07 -3.25
N THR A 214 -12.49 -4.62 -2.78
CA THR A 214 -13.86 -4.12 -3.02
C THR A 214 -14.42 -3.23 -1.91
N ILE A 215 -13.72 -3.03 -0.79
CA ILE A 215 -14.36 -2.45 0.42
C ILE A 215 -14.79 -1.00 0.22
N THR A 216 -14.13 -0.27 -0.68
CA THR A 216 -14.15 1.19 -0.64
C THR A 216 -15.00 1.87 -1.69
N ARG A 217 -15.11 1.34 -2.92
CA ARG A 217 -15.84 2.04 -4.00
C ARG A 217 -16.37 1.09 -5.07
N PRO A 218 -17.56 1.37 -5.61
CA PRO A 218 -18.12 0.64 -6.74
C PRO A 218 -17.44 1.07 -8.04
N GLU A 219 -16.20 0.65 -8.27
CA GLU A 219 -15.46 1.11 -9.45
C GLU A 219 -14.58 0.00 -10.03
N GLY A 220 -15.12 -0.75 -11.00
CA GLY A 220 -14.27 -1.47 -11.96
C GLY A 220 -13.33 -0.52 -12.72
N LEU A 221 -13.54 0.80 -12.65
CA LEU A 221 -12.69 1.84 -13.24
C LEU A 221 -11.22 1.71 -12.81
N PHE A 222 -10.93 1.35 -11.55
CA PHE A 222 -9.55 1.28 -11.07
C PHE A 222 -8.76 0.09 -11.63
N ASP A 223 -9.44 -0.98 -12.02
CA ASP A 223 -8.81 -2.13 -12.70
C ASP A 223 -8.32 -1.76 -14.11
N TYR A 224 -8.92 -0.73 -14.72
CA TYR A 224 -8.56 -0.28 -16.07
C TYR A 224 -7.64 0.94 -16.09
N CYS A 225 -7.67 1.77 -15.05
CA CYS A 225 -7.04 3.09 -15.07
C CYS A 225 -5.73 3.20 -14.27
N ARG A 226 -5.14 2.09 -13.83
CA ARG A 226 -3.94 2.09 -12.98
C ARG A 226 -2.91 1.09 -13.45
N VAL A 227 -1.65 1.34 -13.09
CA VAL A 227 -0.54 0.41 -13.36
C VAL A 227 -0.33 -0.55 -12.17
N PRO A 228 0.21 -1.76 -12.40
CA PRO A 228 0.67 -2.64 -11.34
C PRO A 228 1.67 -1.94 -10.42
N ILE A 229 1.66 -2.28 -9.13
CA ILE A 229 2.53 -1.64 -8.16
C ILE A 229 4.02 -1.87 -8.47
N ILE A 230 4.38 -3.03 -9.02
CA ILE A 230 5.75 -3.35 -9.44
C ILE A 230 6.26 -2.42 -10.56
N ALA A 231 5.35 -1.86 -11.37
CA ALA A 231 5.67 -0.85 -12.37
C ALA A 231 5.62 0.56 -11.80
N GLY A 232 4.72 0.79 -10.84
CA GLY A 232 4.53 2.09 -10.22
C GLY A 232 5.72 2.54 -9.37
N ILE A 233 6.26 1.66 -8.52
CA ILE A 233 7.34 2.02 -7.58
C ILE A 233 8.58 2.54 -8.33
N PRO A 234 9.14 1.84 -9.33
CA PRO A 234 10.29 2.32 -10.09
C PRO A 234 10.05 3.67 -10.77
N ARG A 235 8.88 3.82 -11.41
CA ARG A 235 8.48 5.06 -12.10
C ARG A 235 8.36 6.24 -11.14
N ALA A 236 7.82 6.01 -9.95
CA ALA A 236 7.74 7.03 -8.91
C ALA A 236 9.13 7.39 -8.38
N ARG A 237 9.98 6.40 -8.13
CA ARG A 237 11.37 6.60 -7.69
C ARG A 237 12.16 7.42 -8.71
N GLU A 238 11.99 7.12 -10.00
CA GLU A 238 12.64 7.87 -11.07
C GLU A 238 12.16 9.32 -11.11
N ALA A 239 10.85 9.56 -11.03
CA ALA A 239 10.31 10.91 -10.99
C ALA A 239 10.80 11.73 -9.78
N LEU A 240 11.02 11.09 -8.62
CA LEU A 240 11.66 11.72 -7.46
C LEU A 240 13.14 12.06 -7.72
N ARG A 241 13.87 11.16 -8.39
CA ARG A 241 15.26 11.36 -8.81
C ARG A 241 15.40 12.53 -9.79
N GLU A 242 14.56 12.59 -10.82
CA GLU A 242 14.52 13.70 -11.79
C GLU A 242 14.27 15.05 -11.11
N ARG A 243 13.44 15.06 -10.07
CA ARG A 243 13.14 16.26 -9.26
C ARG A 243 14.21 16.58 -8.21
N LYS A 244 15.27 15.77 -8.09
CA LYS A 244 16.36 15.91 -7.12
C LYS A 244 15.89 15.94 -5.66
N VAL A 245 14.84 15.17 -5.35
CA VAL A 245 14.26 15.05 -4.00
C VAL A 245 14.22 13.60 -3.51
N LEU A 246 14.95 12.71 -4.19
CA LEU A 246 15.10 11.32 -3.77
C LEU A 246 15.77 11.26 -2.39
N GLY A 247 15.17 10.53 -1.45
CA GLY A 247 15.60 10.48 -0.04
C GLY A 247 15.08 11.63 0.83
N GLU A 248 14.55 12.71 0.24
CA GLU A 248 13.84 13.76 0.98
C GLU A 248 12.34 13.45 1.07
N VAL A 249 11.73 13.07 -0.06
CA VAL A 249 10.31 12.72 -0.15
C VAL A 249 10.17 11.20 0.01
N SER A 250 9.43 10.76 1.02
CA SER A 250 9.23 9.33 1.27
C SER A 250 8.29 8.70 0.23
N LEU A 251 8.61 7.53 -0.29
CA LEU A 251 7.77 6.73 -1.19
C LEU A 251 7.18 5.54 -0.44
N ILE A 252 5.86 5.45 -0.40
CA ILE A 252 5.13 4.39 0.30
C ILE A 252 4.33 3.58 -0.72
N SER A 253 4.52 2.28 -0.75
CA SER A 253 3.69 1.35 -1.54
C SER A 253 2.46 0.92 -0.73
N ALA A 254 1.24 1.05 -1.28
CA ALA A 254 0.01 0.83 -0.51
C ALA A 254 -0.91 -0.29 -0.99
N THR A 255 -0.50 -1.09 -1.97
CA THR A 255 -1.37 -2.12 -2.57
C THR A 255 -0.58 -3.35 -2.97
N GLY A 256 -1.16 -4.53 -2.79
CA GLY A 256 -0.62 -5.79 -3.32
C GLY A 256 0.41 -6.48 -2.43
N THR A 257 0.74 -5.93 -1.26
CA THR A 257 1.66 -6.54 -0.30
C THR A 257 0.94 -7.57 0.56
N ARG A 258 1.29 -8.86 0.43
CA ARG A 258 0.63 -9.96 1.15
C ARG A 258 1.45 -10.50 2.33
N ASN A 259 2.78 -10.40 2.26
CA ASN A 259 3.71 -10.97 3.25
C ASN A 259 5.02 -10.15 3.31
N GLY A 260 5.97 -10.57 4.15
CA GLY A 260 7.26 -9.88 4.29
C GLY A 260 8.15 -9.98 3.06
N ALA A 261 8.02 -11.04 2.24
CA ALA A 261 8.72 -11.13 0.96
C ALA A 261 8.26 -10.07 -0.04
N ASP A 262 6.94 -9.89 -0.22
CA ASP A 262 6.37 -8.82 -1.05
C ASP A 262 6.81 -7.44 -0.54
N ALA A 263 6.80 -7.23 0.78
CA ALA A 263 7.25 -5.99 1.39
C ALA A 263 8.73 -5.73 1.09
N SER A 264 9.58 -6.75 1.23
CA SER A 264 11.02 -6.66 0.92
C SER A 264 11.27 -6.34 -0.56
N LYS A 265 10.47 -6.93 -1.46
CA LYS A 265 10.55 -6.63 -2.90
C LYS A 265 10.14 -5.18 -3.18
N ALA A 266 9.09 -4.68 -2.52
CA ALA A 266 8.70 -3.27 -2.63
C ALA A 266 9.81 -2.32 -2.13
N LEU A 267 10.48 -2.65 -1.03
CA LEU A 267 11.63 -1.90 -0.52
C LEU A 267 12.80 -1.92 -1.51
N ALA A 268 13.14 -3.09 -2.07
CA ALA A 268 14.19 -3.24 -3.07
C ALA A 268 13.91 -2.42 -4.35
N LEU A 269 12.67 -2.39 -4.82
CA LEU A 269 12.23 -1.51 -5.92
C LEU A 269 12.29 -0.01 -5.53
N GLY A 270 12.37 0.30 -4.24
CA GLY A 270 12.64 1.64 -3.72
C GLY A 270 11.48 2.35 -3.05
N ALA A 271 10.50 1.61 -2.53
CA ALA A 271 9.65 2.15 -1.48
C ALA A 271 10.47 2.28 -0.18
N ASP A 272 10.17 3.31 0.62
CA ASP A 272 10.69 3.46 1.98
C ASP A 272 9.79 2.73 3.00
N ALA A 273 8.52 2.49 2.67
CA ALA A 273 7.59 1.76 3.52
C ALA A 273 6.48 1.09 2.70
N VAL A 274 5.79 0.15 3.33
CA VAL A 274 4.60 -0.49 2.79
C VAL A 274 3.41 -0.27 3.71
N ARG A 275 2.27 0.08 3.10
CA ARG A 275 0.97 0.07 3.76
C ARG A 275 0.25 -1.22 3.40
N ILE A 276 -0.17 -1.97 4.43
CA ILE A 276 -1.01 -3.15 4.29
C ILE A 276 -2.46 -2.79 4.62
N ASP A 277 -3.35 -3.03 3.65
CA ASP A 277 -4.79 -2.80 3.82
C ASP A 277 -5.49 -4.16 3.89
N GLU A 278 -5.45 -4.92 2.79
CA GLU A 278 -6.15 -6.19 2.63
C GLU A 278 -5.57 -7.30 3.50
N ALA A 279 -4.24 -7.44 3.51
CA ALA A 279 -3.55 -8.45 4.29
C ALA A 279 -3.83 -8.29 5.79
N ALA A 280 -3.93 -7.05 6.27
CA ALA A 280 -4.29 -6.75 7.66
C ALA A 280 -5.74 -7.17 7.98
N LEU A 281 -6.67 -6.98 7.04
CA LEU A 281 -8.06 -7.42 7.18
C LEU A 281 -8.21 -8.95 7.14
N ILE A 282 -7.45 -9.63 6.30
CA ILE A 282 -7.37 -11.10 6.28
C ILE A 282 -6.82 -11.58 7.63
N ALA A 283 -5.72 -11.00 8.12
CA ALA A 283 -5.13 -11.35 9.41
C ALA A 283 -6.09 -11.11 10.59
N LEU A 284 -6.94 -10.09 10.49
CA LEU A 284 -8.00 -9.81 11.45
C LEU A 284 -9.13 -10.86 11.43
N GLY A 285 -9.28 -11.60 10.33
CA GLY A 285 -10.37 -12.55 10.09
C GLY A 285 -11.62 -11.92 9.45
N TYR A 286 -11.49 -10.73 8.86
CA TYR A 286 -12.55 -10.07 8.10
C TYR A 286 -12.86 -10.81 6.79
N TYR A 287 -11.85 -11.44 6.22
CA TYR A 287 -11.96 -12.40 5.12
C TYR A 287 -11.45 -13.76 5.59
N ASN A 288 -12.04 -14.85 5.11
CA ASN A 288 -11.63 -16.22 5.42
C ASN A 288 -11.54 -17.05 4.13
N SER A 289 -10.81 -18.17 4.15
CA SER A 289 -10.63 -19.04 2.98
C SER A 289 -11.94 -19.62 2.44
N SER A 290 -12.96 -19.76 3.29
CA SER A 290 -14.31 -20.18 2.91
C SER A 290 -15.02 -19.13 2.04
N ASN A 291 -14.66 -17.85 2.18
CA ASN A 291 -15.18 -16.74 1.41
C ASN A 291 -14.50 -16.60 0.04
N GLU A 292 -13.38 -17.29 -0.23
CA GLU A 292 -12.72 -17.23 -1.55
C GLU A 292 -13.22 -18.31 -2.52
N ILE A 293 -13.81 -19.39 -2.01
CA ILE A 293 -14.33 -20.51 -2.82
C ILE A 293 -15.77 -20.27 -3.28
N ALA A 294 -16.49 -19.34 -2.65
CA ALA A 294 -17.83 -18.96 -3.10
C ALA A 294 -17.73 -17.81 -4.11
N GLU A 295 -18.41 -17.97 -5.25
CA GLU A 295 -18.70 -16.90 -6.23
C GLU A 295 -19.37 -15.65 -5.61
N GLU A 296 -19.72 -15.71 -4.31
CA GLU A 296 -20.27 -14.65 -3.45
C GLU A 296 -19.65 -14.66 -2.02
N GLY A 297 -18.33 -14.60 -1.91
CA GLY A 297 -17.64 -14.42 -0.62
C GLY A 297 -18.06 -13.17 0.15
N ARG A 298 -19.01 -13.29 1.08
CA ARG A 298 -19.40 -12.15 1.93
C ARG A 298 -18.37 -11.94 3.04
N PRO A 299 -17.84 -10.72 3.25
CA PRO A 299 -16.90 -10.47 4.34
C PRO A 299 -17.53 -10.84 5.69
N ASN A 300 -16.73 -11.40 6.60
CA ASN A 300 -17.15 -11.59 7.98
C ASN A 300 -17.12 -10.23 8.68
N ARG A 301 -18.25 -9.53 8.64
CA ARG A 301 -18.37 -8.20 9.21
C ARG A 301 -18.27 -8.19 10.74
N LYS A 302 -18.61 -9.30 11.40
CA LYS A 302 -18.55 -9.43 12.86
C LYS A 302 -17.14 -9.82 13.31
N ILE A 303 -16.34 -8.81 13.60
CA ILE A 303 -15.01 -8.98 14.19
C ILE A 303 -15.12 -9.18 15.71
N GLU A 304 -14.49 -10.23 16.22
CA GLU A 304 -14.45 -10.52 17.66
C GLU A 304 -13.50 -9.53 18.38
N PRO A 305 -13.85 -9.08 19.61
CA PRO A 305 -12.95 -8.26 20.40
C PRO A 305 -11.61 -8.95 20.69
N GLY A 306 -10.52 -8.19 20.66
CA GLY A 306 -9.17 -8.70 20.96
C GLY A 306 -8.46 -9.36 19.77
N THR A 307 -9.13 -9.49 18.62
CA THR A 307 -8.52 -9.99 17.37
C THR A 307 -7.40 -9.09 16.84
N GLY A 308 -7.29 -7.85 17.30
CA GLY A 308 -6.17 -6.96 16.98
C GLY A 308 -4.79 -7.54 17.31
N ILE A 309 -4.70 -8.48 18.28
CA ILE A 309 -3.44 -9.19 18.56
C ILE A 309 -2.95 -10.02 17.36
N ARG A 310 -3.86 -10.50 16.50
CA ARG A 310 -3.50 -11.23 15.28
C ARG A 310 -2.82 -10.32 14.27
N VAL A 311 -3.33 -9.09 14.11
CA VAL A 311 -2.73 -8.06 13.27
C VAL A 311 -1.33 -7.69 13.78
N ALA A 312 -1.16 -7.54 15.09
CA ALA A 312 0.15 -7.28 15.67
C ALA A 312 1.16 -8.41 15.41
N LYS A 313 0.74 -9.67 15.63
CA LYS A 313 1.55 -10.86 15.32
C LYS A 313 1.90 -10.93 13.83
N PHE A 314 0.96 -10.58 12.96
CA PHE A 314 1.16 -10.57 11.51
C PHE A 314 2.21 -9.53 11.10
N ILE A 315 2.10 -8.28 11.57
CA ILE A 315 3.09 -7.23 11.31
C ILE A 315 4.47 -7.64 11.84
N ASN A 316 4.55 -8.19 13.05
CA ASN A 316 5.81 -8.65 13.63
C ASN A 316 6.43 -9.80 12.81
N SER A 317 5.61 -10.76 12.37
CA SER A 317 6.05 -11.86 11.50
C SER A 317 6.60 -11.36 10.17
N MET A 318 5.88 -10.43 9.50
CA MET A 318 6.37 -9.81 8.26
C MET A 318 7.68 -9.06 8.50
N THR A 319 7.80 -8.33 9.62
CA THR A 319 9.02 -7.60 9.98
C THR A 319 10.22 -8.55 10.17
N MET A 320 10.00 -9.69 10.83
CA MET A 320 11.02 -10.73 10.97
C MET A 320 11.43 -11.33 9.62
N GLU A 321 10.47 -11.54 8.72
CA GLU A 321 10.72 -12.04 7.37
C GLU A 321 11.53 -11.05 6.53
N ILE A 322 11.21 -9.75 6.59
CA ILE A 322 11.99 -8.69 5.91
C ILE A 322 13.44 -8.68 6.43
N ALA A 323 13.62 -8.72 7.76
CA ALA A 323 14.94 -8.76 8.38
C ALA A 323 15.72 -10.04 7.99
N LEU A 324 15.03 -11.18 7.86
CA LEU A 324 15.65 -12.43 7.42
C LEU A 324 16.14 -12.31 5.97
N LEU A 325 15.31 -11.78 5.07
CA LEU A 325 15.66 -11.61 3.65
C LEU A 325 16.82 -10.62 3.48
N ALA A 326 16.78 -9.47 4.15
CA ALA A 326 17.88 -8.51 4.12
C ALA A 326 19.21 -9.14 4.60
N ARG A 327 19.18 -9.90 5.69
CA ARG A 327 20.38 -10.60 6.18
C ARG A 327 20.88 -11.67 5.22
N SER A 328 19.97 -12.40 4.54
CA SER A 328 20.35 -13.38 3.53
C SER A 328 21.07 -12.77 2.31
N LEU A 329 20.97 -11.45 2.14
CA LEU A 329 21.64 -10.65 1.11
C LEU A 329 22.91 -9.95 1.64
N GLY A 330 23.28 -10.20 2.90
CA GLY A 330 24.41 -9.55 3.56
C GLY A 330 24.10 -8.12 4.06
N LYS A 331 22.81 -7.76 4.19
CA LYS A 331 22.37 -6.38 4.51
C LYS A 331 21.84 -6.26 5.94
N GLY A 332 22.44 -5.36 6.70
CA GLY A 332 22.09 -5.08 8.10
C GLY A 332 21.02 -4.02 8.29
N ASP A 333 20.53 -3.41 7.21
CA ASP A 333 19.43 -2.43 7.20
C ASP A 333 18.50 -2.78 6.05
N VAL A 334 17.19 -2.84 6.33
CA VAL A 334 16.17 -3.17 5.31
C VAL A 334 16.09 -2.12 4.20
N HIS A 335 16.48 -0.87 4.48
CA HIS A 335 16.54 0.20 3.48
C HIS A 335 17.79 0.13 2.59
N SER A 336 18.68 -0.83 2.86
CA SER A 336 19.79 -1.15 1.95
C SER A 336 19.37 -2.08 0.83
N LEU A 337 18.14 -2.61 0.80
CA LEU A 337 17.65 -3.46 -0.29
C LEU A 337 17.62 -2.69 -1.62
N GLU A 338 18.08 -3.33 -2.69
CA GLU A 338 18.32 -2.70 -3.99
C GLU A 338 17.80 -3.55 -5.16
N TYR A 339 17.74 -2.95 -6.35
CA TYR A 339 17.31 -3.62 -7.59
C TYR A 339 18.17 -4.85 -7.90
N GLU A 340 19.47 -4.75 -7.63
CA GLU A 340 20.47 -5.78 -7.88
C GLU A 340 20.30 -7.01 -6.98
N ASP A 341 19.54 -6.90 -5.89
CA ASP A 341 19.19 -8.05 -5.05
C ASP A 341 18.05 -8.89 -5.68
N LEU A 342 17.44 -8.41 -6.75
CA LEU A 342 16.29 -9.03 -7.40
C LEU A 342 16.62 -9.53 -8.81
N SER A 343 15.85 -10.52 -9.24
CA SER A 343 15.77 -10.92 -10.64
C SER A 343 14.32 -11.20 -11.03
N ALA A 344 13.95 -10.87 -12.26
CA ALA A 344 12.63 -11.10 -12.81
C ALA A 344 12.55 -12.47 -13.50
N LEU A 345 11.48 -13.22 -13.24
CA LEU A 345 11.23 -14.53 -13.84
C LEU A 345 10.57 -14.46 -15.21
N THR A 346 9.98 -13.31 -15.55
CA THR A 346 9.27 -13.09 -16.82
C THR A 346 9.72 -11.79 -17.46
N LEU A 347 9.62 -11.72 -18.80
CA LEU A 347 9.96 -10.53 -19.57
C LEU A 347 9.06 -9.35 -19.19
N GLU A 348 7.77 -9.60 -18.96
CA GLU A 348 6.80 -8.60 -18.56
C GLU A 348 7.15 -8.01 -17.19
N ALA A 349 7.52 -8.86 -16.21
CA ALA A 349 7.94 -8.39 -14.90
C ALA A 349 9.24 -7.57 -14.98
N SER A 350 10.20 -8.01 -15.80
CA SER A 350 11.46 -7.28 -16.05
C SER A 350 11.19 -5.90 -16.63
N LEU A 351 10.43 -5.80 -17.72
CA LEU A 351 10.09 -4.54 -18.37
C LEU A 351 9.27 -3.60 -17.47
N MET A 352 8.36 -4.15 -16.66
CA MET A 352 7.55 -3.35 -15.73
C MET A 352 8.38 -2.82 -14.57
N SER A 353 9.16 -3.69 -13.94
CA SER A 353 9.90 -3.35 -12.72
C SER A 353 11.24 -2.68 -12.99
N GLY A 354 11.84 -2.87 -14.17
CA GLY A 354 13.23 -2.48 -14.45
C GLY A 354 14.28 -3.41 -13.83
N VAL A 355 13.86 -4.51 -13.20
CA VAL A 355 14.75 -5.57 -12.69
C VAL A 355 15.21 -6.46 -13.84
N ARG A 356 16.47 -6.90 -13.83
CA ARG A 356 17.03 -7.78 -14.87
C ARG A 356 16.33 -9.12 -14.94
N LEU A 357 16.16 -9.64 -16.15
CA LEU A 357 15.60 -10.98 -16.35
C LEU A 357 16.57 -12.04 -15.82
N ALA A 358 16.07 -13.13 -15.24
CA ALA A 358 16.89 -14.19 -14.65
C ALA A 358 17.81 -14.92 -15.65
N GLY A 359 17.54 -14.80 -16.95
CA GLY A 359 18.36 -15.34 -18.02
C GLY A 359 19.31 -14.34 -18.68
N GLU A 360 19.33 -13.07 -18.24
CA GLU A 360 20.30 -12.05 -18.66
C GLU A 360 21.56 -12.09 -17.78
#